data_AF-A0A948VCY3-F1
#
_entry.id   AF-A0A948VCY3-F1
#
_cell.length_a   1.000
_cell.length_b   1.000
_cell.length_c   1.000
_cell.angle_alpha   90.00
_cell.angle_beta   90.00
_cell.angle_gamma   90.00
#
_symmetry.space_group_name_H-M   'P 1'
#
loop_
_entity.id
_entity.type
_entity.pdbx_description
1 polymer ?
#
loop_
_entity_poly.entity_id
_entity_poly.type
_entity_poly.pdbx_seq_one_letter_code
_entity_poly.pdbx_strand_id
1 'polypeptide(L)'
;MRKIMLTAGLFLLLAGSSGAQVVGSDLGVYKDAVCNHFGTQMQTVDEVMGQLGRIDELPLAFTIAAGAGADPAAVAAKRAEGLDWRTVLADFGLGCDLFHLEIRGFLPSPIFQPIFDKFDADNPAQWASAPLTDMDLLNLANLKFITESQDYSLYRVVAMRDKGRGFTQIHQEVCNLQRNRAARDNTATAGF
;
A
#
# COMPACT_ATOMS: atom_id res chain seq x y z
N MET A 1 59.74 -12.70 40.01
CA MET A 1 59.39 -12.02 38.73
C MET A 1 57.91 -12.24 38.45
N ARG A 2 57.15 -11.15 38.20
CA ARG A 2 55.81 -10.97 37.57
C ARG A 2 54.74 -12.09 37.73
N LYS A 3 53.65 -11.92 38.51
CA LYS A 3 52.36 -11.20 38.27
C LYS A 3 51.47 -11.73 37.12
N ILE A 4 50.29 -12.25 37.52
CA ILE A 4 48.91 -12.05 36.98
C ILE A 4 48.55 -12.63 35.59
N MET A 5 47.45 -13.40 35.51
CA MET A 5 46.28 -13.20 34.60
C MET A 5 45.24 -14.34 34.82
N LEU A 6 44.02 -14.07 35.30
CA LEU A 6 42.82 -13.44 34.69
C LEU A 6 41.88 -14.45 34.00
N THR A 7 40.74 -14.69 34.67
CA THR A 7 39.33 -14.67 34.20
C THR A 7 38.95 -14.82 32.72
N ALA A 8 37.77 -15.44 32.56
CA ALA A 8 36.75 -15.30 31.50
C ALA A 8 36.77 -16.36 30.38
N GLY A 9 35.64 -16.85 29.87
CA GLY A 9 34.28 -16.32 30.00
C GLY A 9 33.19 -17.36 29.74
N LEU A 10 32.09 -17.17 30.45
CA LEU A 10 30.77 -17.73 30.21
C LEU A 10 30.27 -17.17 28.87
N PHE A 11 30.10 -18.04 27.87
CA PHE A 11 29.43 -17.68 26.62
C PHE A 11 27.92 -17.60 26.89
N LEU A 12 27.43 -16.39 27.20
CA LEU A 12 26.00 -16.12 27.17
C LEU A 12 25.57 -16.06 25.69
N LEU A 13 24.82 -17.07 25.24
CA LEU A 13 24.07 -16.99 23.99
C LEU A 13 22.98 -15.93 24.16
N LEU A 14 23.22 -14.74 23.63
CA LEU A 14 22.16 -13.78 23.29
C LEU A 14 21.45 -14.30 22.04
N ALA A 15 20.39 -15.08 22.23
CA ALA A 15 19.39 -15.29 21.19
C ALA A 15 18.64 -13.97 20.97
N GLY A 16 19.12 -13.16 20.03
CA GLY A 16 18.44 -11.96 19.58
C GLY A 16 17.13 -12.34 18.88
N SER A 17 16.02 -11.98 19.50
CA SER A 17 14.67 -12.06 18.94
C SER A 17 14.44 -10.94 17.92
N SER A 18 14.91 -11.12 16.68
CA SER A 18 14.78 -10.16 15.58
C SER A 18 13.40 -10.13 14.90
N GLY A 19 12.34 -10.62 15.56
CA GLY A 19 11.01 -10.78 14.94
C GLY A 19 10.03 -9.63 15.15
N ALA A 20 10.19 -8.85 16.23
CA ALA A 20 9.14 -7.93 16.68
C ALA A 20 9.30 -6.48 16.16
N GLN A 21 10.48 -6.08 15.68
CA GLN A 21 10.72 -4.69 15.26
C GLN A 21 10.34 -4.39 13.80
N VAL A 22 10.18 -5.41 12.94
CA VAL A 22 9.94 -5.20 11.49
C VAL A 22 8.48 -4.86 11.20
N VAL A 23 7.52 -5.49 11.88
CA VAL A 23 6.09 -5.28 11.58
C VAL A 23 5.61 -3.88 11.96
N GLY A 24 6.10 -3.32 13.08
CA GLY A 24 5.70 -1.99 13.54
C GLY A 24 6.26 -0.84 12.69
N SER A 25 7.48 -0.97 12.16
CA SER A 25 8.07 0.03 11.28
C SER A 25 7.36 0.12 9.94
N ASP A 26 6.93 -1.02 9.40
CA ASP A 26 6.31 -1.10 8.07
C ASP A 26 4.94 -0.40 8.03
N LEU A 27 4.19 -0.42 9.15
CA LEU A 27 2.90 0.27 9.24
C LEU A 27 3.06 1.79 9.30
N GLY A 28 4.04 2.29 10.07
CA GLY A 28 4.30 3.73 10.18
C GLY A 28 4.71 4.34 8.84
N VAL A 29 5.66 3.71 8.15
CA VAL A 29 6.12 4.14 6.81
C VAL A 29 4.99 4.13 5.79
N TYR A 30 4.09 3.15 5.86
CA TYR A 30 2.93 3.07 4.98
C TYR A 30 1.93 4.20 5.26
N LYS A 31 1.63 4.49 6.53
CA LYS A 31 0.77 5.62 6.92
C LYS A 31 1.38 6.97 6.51
N ASP A 32 2.68 7.15 6.67
CA ASP A 32 3.39 8.35 6.20
C ASP A 32 3.22 8.53 4.69
N ALA A 33 3.31 7.44 3.92
CA ALA A 33 3.09 7.50 2.47
C ALA A 33 1.64 7.85 2.12
N VAL A 34 0.65 7.36 2.86
CA VAL A 34 -0.76 7.79 2.73
C VAL A 34 -0.89 9.29 3.02
N CYS A 35 -0.28 9.78 4.10
CA CYS A 35 -0.28 11.21 4.44
C CYS A 35 0.26 12.06 3.28
N ASN A 36 1.43 11.70 2.77
CA ASN A 36 2.10 12.42 1.71
C ASN A 36 1.31 12.38 0.39
N HIS A 37 0.77 11.22 0.02
CA HIS A 37 0.05 11.04 -1.24
C HIS A 37 -1.27 11.83 -1.26
N PHE A 38 -2.03 11.81 -0.16
CA PHE A 38 -3.32 12.50 -0.08
C PHE A 38 -3.24 13.91 0.53
N GLY A 39 -2.04 14.40 0.84
CA GLY A 39 -1.84 15.74 1.41
C GLY A 39 -2.51 15.93 2.77
N THR A 40 -2.52 14.89 3.61
CA THR A 40 -3.18 14.89 4.93
C THR A 40 -2.19 14.75 6.08
N GLN A 41 -2.68 14.82 7.31
CA GLN A 41 -1.88 14.69 8.54
C GLN A 41 -2.01 13.29 9.13
N MET A 42 -0.96 12.86 9.86
CA MET A 42 -0.95 11.56 10.53
C MET A 42 -2.14 11.36 11.48
N GLN A 43 -2.57 12.43 12.17
CA GLN A 43 -3.74 12.36 13.04
C GLN A 43 -5.01 11.92 12.29
N THR A 44 -5.26 12.44 11.09
CA THR A 44 -6.40 12.06 10.26
C THR A 44 -6.27 10.60 9.78
N VAL A 45 -5.07 10.17 9.39
CA VAL A 45 -4.82 8.78 9.01
C VAL A 45 -5.03 7.81 10.18
N ASP A 46 -4.59 8.17 11.38
CA ASP A 46 -4.79 7.37 12.60
C ASP A 46 -6.27 7.31 13.01
N GLU A 47 -7.00 8.42 12.90
CA GLU A 47 -8.45 8.46 13.14
C GLU A 47 -9.21 7.54 12.18
N VAL A 48 -8.94 7.64 10.87
CA VAL A 48 -9.52 6.77 9.85
C VAL A 48 -9.15 5.31 10.12
N MET A 49 -7.89 5.02 10.39
CA MET A 49 -7.41 3.67 10.71
C MET A 49 -8.10 3.10 11.96
N GLY A 50 -8.44 3.93 12.94
CA GLY A 50 -9.19 3.51 14.13
C GLY A 50 -10.59 2.96 13.84
N GLN A 51 -11.15 3.28 12.67
CA GLN A 51 -12.48 2.84 12.23
C GLN A 51 -12.42 1.68 11.23
N LEU A 52 -11.28 1.50 10.55
CA LEU A 52 -11.08 0.46 9.55
C LEU A 52 -10.55 -0.83 10.17
N GLY A 53 -10.89 -1.97 9.54
CA GLY A 53 -10.42 -3.27 10.01
C GLY A 53 -9.00 -3.61 9.55
N ARG A 54 -8.51 -2.95 8.50
CA ARG A 54 -7.24 -3.30 7.84
C ARG A 54 -6.51 -2.05 7.35
N ILE A 55 -5.19 -2.05 7.46
CA ILE A 55 -4.37 -0.92 7.00
C ILE A 55 -4.39 -0.73 5.48
N ASP A 56 -4.57 -1.81 4.72
CA ASP A 56 -4.67 -1.76 3.27
C ASP A 56 -6.02 -1.21 2.78
N GLU A 57 -6.97 -0.93 3.68
CA GLU A 57 -8.18 -0.17 3.36
C GLU A 57 -7.92 1.36 3.35
N LEU A 58 -6.79 1.84 3.88
CA LEU A 58 -6.51 3.28 3.92
C LEU A 58 -6.49 3.93 2.53
N PRO A 59 -5.73 3.43 1.53
CA PRO A 59 -5.77 4.06 0.21
C PRO A 59 -7.15 4.05 -0.43
N LEU A 60 -7.95 3.02 -0.17
CA LEU A 60 -9.31 2.91 -0.69
C LEU A 60 -10.20 4.00 -0.09
N ALA A 61 -10.25 4.11 1.25
CA ALA A 61 -11.05 5.12 1.94
C ALA A 61 -10.66 6.56 1.52
N PHE A 62 -9.36 6.84 1.44
CA PHE A 62 -8.85 8.15 1.04
C PHE A 62 -9.08 8.44 -0.45
N THR A 63 -9.04 7.45 -1.34
CA THR A 63 -9.37 7.63 -2.75
C THR A 63 -10.85 7.99 -2.94
N ILE A 64 -11.75 7.32 -2.21
CA ILE A 64 -13.18 7.64 -2.21
C ILE A 64 -13.41 9.07 -1.70
N ALA A 65 -12.79 9.42 -0.57
CA ALA A 65 -12.92 10.74 0.03
C ALA A 65 -12.44 11.84 -0.92
N ALA A 66 -11.27 11.66 -1.54
CA ALA A 66 -10.73 12.59 -2.53
C ALA A 66 -11.63 12.72 -3.77
N GLY A 67 -12.16 11.60 -4.28
CA GLY A 67 -13.06 11.59 -5.44
C GLY A 67 -14.40 12.29 -5.17
N ALA A 68 -14.92 12.17 -3.95
CA ALA A 68 -16.17 12.79 -3.53
C ALA A 68 -16.01 14.22 -2.97
N GLY A 69 -14.77 14.68 -2.73
CA GLY A 69 -14.53 15.91 -1.96
C GLY A 69 -15.04 15.83 -0.52
N ALA A 70 -15.03 14.63 0.06
CA ALA A 70 -15.57 14.34 1.39
C ALA A 70 -14.45 14.17 2.44
N ASP A 71 -14.84 14.17 3.71
CA ASP A 71 -13.94 13.83 4.81
C ASP A 71 -13.64 12.31 4.81
N PRO A 72 -12.36 11.88 4.78
CA PRO A 72 -11.98 10.48 4.92
C PRO A 72 -12.59 9.77 6.14
N ALA A 73 -12.78 10.47 7.26
CA ALA A 73 -13.41 9.91 8.44
C ALA A 73 -14.89 9.56 8.20
N ALA A 74 -15.60 10.32 7.36
CA ALA A 74 -16.98 10.00 6.99
C ALA A 74 -17.07 8.73 6.12
N VAL A 75 -16.11 8.54 5.21
CA VAL A 75 -15.99 7.30 4.42
C VAL A 75 -15.71 6.10 5.32
N ALA A 76 -14.78 6.26 6.26
CA ALA A 76 -14.42 5.20 7.22
C ALA A 76 -15.59 4.83 8.13
N ALA A 77 -16.38 5.81 8.57
CA ALA A 77 -17.56 5.58 9.39
C ALA A 77 -18.60 4.74 8.63
N LYS A 78 -18.81 5.03 7.34
CA LYS A 78 -19.69 4.22 6.47
C LYS A 78 -19.21 2.79 6.33
N ARG A 79 -17.91 2.59 6.19
CA ARG A 79 -17.32 1.24 6.19
C ARG A 79 -17.54 0.52 7.52
N ALA A 80 -17.40 1.22 8.65
CA ALA A 80 -17.60 0.67 9.98
C ALA A 80 -19.06 0.22 10.26
N GLU A 81 -20.04 0.72 9.50
CA GLU A 81 -21.43 0.21 9.51
C GLU A 81 -21.55 -1.23 8.95
N GLY A 82 -20.49 -1.78 8.36
CA GLY A 82 -20.44 -3.14 7.79
C GLY A 82 -20.84 -3.22 6.33
N LEU A 83 -20.96 -2.07 5.64
CA LEU A 83 -21.26 -2.00 4.21
C LEU A 83 -20.07 -2.45 3.37
N ASP A 84 -20.34 -3.11 2.24
CA ASP A 84 -19.31 -3.42 1.23
C ASP A 84 -18.80 -2.12 0.57
N TRP A 85 -17.56 -2.13 0.07
CA TRP A 85 -16.90 -0.95 -0.46
C TRP A 85 -17.59 -0.37 -1.70
N ARG A 86 -18.30 -1.21 -2.45
CA ARG A 86 -19.10 -0.77 -3.61
C ARG A 86 -20.35 -0.01 -3.18
N THR A 87 -20.98 -0.41 -2.08
CA THR A 87 -22.10 0.31 -1.48
C THR A 87 -21.62 1.63 -0.89
N VAL A 88 -20.47 1.63 -0.19
CA VAL A 88 -19.85 2.88 0.29
C VAL A 88 -19.57 3.83 -0.89
N LEU A 89 -18.97 3.36 -1.98
CA LEU A 89 -18.76 4.16 -3.20
C LEU A 89 -20.05 4.80 -3.72
N ALA A 90 -21.11 4.01 -3.83
CA ALA A 90 -22.41 4.46 -4.32
C ALA A 90 -23.05 5.52 -3.39
N ASP A 91 -22.92 5.37 -2.07
CA ASP A 91 -23.39 6.35 -1.08
C ASP A 91 -22.69 7.71 -1.23
N PHE A 92 -21.45 7.71 -1.72
CA PHE A 92 -20.70 8.93 -2.05
C PHE A 92 -20.88 9.38 -3.52
N GLY A 93 -21.77 8.75 -4.28
CA GLY A 93 -22.06 9.11 -5.67
C GLY A 93 -20.94 8.76 -6.66
N LEU A 94 -20.07 7.81 -6.30
CA LEU A 94 -18.90 7.41 -7.08
C LEU A 94 -19.10 6.02 -7.70
N GLY A 95 -18.44 5.80 -8.84
CA GLY A 95 -18.39 4.52 -9.54
C GLY A 95 -17.06 3.78 -9.35
N CYS A 96 -17.02 2.53 -9.80
CA CYS A 96 -15.83 1.68 -9.80
C CYS A 96 -14.73 2.17 -10.77
N ASP A 97 -15.10 2.97 -11.76
CA ASP A 97 -14.21 3.63 -12.72
C ASP A 97 -13.16 4.52 -12.05
N LEU A 98 -13.44 5.01 -10.84
CA LEU A 98 -12.49 5.75 -10.00
C LEU A 98 -11.17 4.99 -9.77
N PHE A 99 -11.21 3.65 -9.78
CA PHE A 99 -10.05 2.79 -9.53
C PHE A 99 -9.43 2.19 -10.79
N HIS A 100 -9.96 2.55 -11.97
CA HIS A 100 -9.41 2.07 -13.22
C HIS A 100 -7.98 2.60 -13.43
N LEU A 101 -7.09 1.72 -13.88
CA LEU A 101 -5.70 2.03 -14.24
C LEU A 101 -5.48 1.66 -15.69
N GLU A 102 -4.89 2.57 -16.47
CA GLU A 102 -4.51 2.26 -17.84
C GLU A 102 -3.35 1.24 -17.87
N ILE A 103 -3.59 0.09 -18.48
CA ILE A 103 -2.57 -0.93 -18.74
C ILE A 103 -2.16 -0.87 -20.20
N ARG A 104 -0.86 -0.80 -20.46
CA ARG A 104 -0.32 -0.87 -21.83
C ARG A 104 0.19 -2.28 -22.12
N GLY A 105 -0.51 -3.01 -22.97
CA GLY A 105 -0.14 -4.38 -23.33
C GLY A 105 -0.58 -5.41 -22.29
N PHE A 106 0.05 -6.58 -22.33
CA PHE A 106 -0.41 -7.75 -21.59
C PHE A 106 0.04 -7.75 -20.11
N LEU A 107 -0.89 -8.01 -19.19
CA LEU A 107 -0.63 -8.15 -17.75
C LEU A 107 -0.95 -9.58 -17.28
N PRO A 108 -0.01 -10.54 -17.38
CA PRO A 108 -0.25 -11.91 -16.91
C PRO A 108 -0.27 -11.95 -15.39
N SER A 109 -1.43 -11.72 -14.79
CA SER A 109 -1.64 -11.81 -13.35
C SER A 109 -2.91 -12.59 -13.03
N PRO A 110 -2.82 -13.69 -12.25
CA PRO A 110 -4.00 -14.43 -11.81
C PRO A 110 -4.89 -13.61 -10.86
N ILE A 111 -4.35 -12.55 -10.24
CA ILE A 111 -5.09 -11.67 -9.34
C ILE A 111 -5.72 -10.52 -10.12
N PHE A 112 -4.93 -9.82 -10.94
CA PHE A 112 -5.34 -8.57 -11.55
C PHE A 112 -6.03 -8.74 -12.91
N GLN A 113 -5.66 -9.73 -13.73
CA GLN A 113 -6.30 -9.91 -15.03
C GLN A 113 -7.83 -10.08 -14.89
N PRO A 114 -8.37 -10.93 -13.98
CA PRO A 114 -9.81 -11.05 -13.80
C PRO A 114 -10.49 -9.78 -13.27
N ILE A 115 -9.73 -8.87 -12.63
CA ILE A 115 -10.26 -7.58 -12.17
C ILE A 115 -10.38 -6.64 -13.37
N PHE A 116 -9.34 -6.55 -14.20
CA PHE A 116 -9.34 -5.72 -15.39
C PHE A 116 -10.34 -6.20 -16.44
N ASP A 117 -10.57 -7.51 -16.56
CA ASP A 117 -11.60 -8.08 -17.44
C ASP A 117 -13.03 -7.65 -17.08
N LYS A 118 -13.26 -7.14 -15.86
CA LYS A 118 -14.56 -6.57 -15.44
C LYS A 118 -14.80 -5.17 -15.98
N PHE A 119 -13.76 -4.49 -16.46
CA PHE A 119 -13.85 -3.23 -17.18
C PHE A 119 -13.90 -3.52 -18.68
N ASP A 120 -15.11 -3.65 -19.21
CA ASP A 120 -15.33 -3.94 -20.63
C ASP A 120 -14.74 -2.83 -21.51
N ALA A 121 -13.69 -3.15 -22.26
CA ALA A 121 -12.98 -2.21 -23.12
C ALA A 121 -13.87 -1.61 -24.21
N ASP A 122 -14.91 -2.34 -24.65
CA ASP A 122 -15.84 -1.89 -25.67
C ASP A 122 -16.95 -1.00 -25.09
N ASN A 123 -17.16 -1.01 -23.77
CA ASN A 123 -18.22 -0.28 -23.09
C ASN A 123 -17.73 0.54 -21.87
N PRO A 124 -16.88 1.57 -22.05
CA PRO A 124 -16.38 2.41 -20.94
C PRO A 124 -17.47 3.05 -20.08
N ALA A 125 -18.64 3.35 -20.64
CA ALA A 125 -19.77 3.91 -19.90
C ALA A 125 -20.30 2.98 -18.79
N GLN A 126 -19.99 1.67 -18.84
CA GLN A 126 -20.41 0.69 -17.83
C GLN A 126 -19.39 0.52 -16.69
N TRP A 127 -18.20 1.09 -16.81
CA TRP A 127 -17.11 0.91 -15.84
C TRP A 127 -17.48 1.35 -14.43
N ALA A 128 -18.29 2.41 -14.30
CA ALA A 128 -18.81 2.87 -13.01
C ALA A 128 -19.59 1.78 -12.26
N SER A 129 -20.24 0.87 -13.00
CA SER A 129 -21.05 -0.23 -12.46
C SER A 129 -20.37 -1.60 -12.49
N ALA A 130 -19.06 -1.65 -12.74
CA ALA A 130 -18.32 -2.91 -12.82
C ALA A 130 -18.54 -3.79 -11.56
N PRO A 131 -18.69 -5.12 -11.72
CA PRO A 131 -18.99 -6.03 -10.61
C PRO A 131 -17.74 -6.36 -9.76
N LEU A 132 -17.14 -5.33 -9.18
CA LEU A 132 -15.98 -5.44 -8.30
C LEU A 132 -16.39 -5.90 -6.90
N THR A 133 -15.59 -6.81 -6.34
CA THR A 133 -15.68 -7.22 -4.93
C THR A 133 -14.86 -6.28 -4.05
N ASP A 134 -15.04 -6.34 -2.72
CA ASP A 134 -14.19 -5.63 -1.75
C ASP A 134 -12.70 -5.89 -1.99
N MET A 135 -12.34 -7.15 -2.27
CA MET A 135 -10.95 -7.52 -2.53
C MET A 135 -10.42 -6.95 -3.84
N ASP A 136 -11.26 -6.79 -4.86
CA ASP A 136 -10.87 -6.18 -6.13
C ASP A 136 -10.59 -4.69 -5.93
N LEU A 137 -11.50 -3.98 -5.25
CA LEU A 137 -11.34 -2.57 -4.91
C LEU A 137 -10.10 -2.34 -4.05
N LEU A 138 -9.85 -3.20 -3.06
CA LEU A 138 -8.64 -3.15 -2.25
C LEU A 138 -7.37 -3.32 -3.11
N ASN A 139 -7.37 -4.31 -4.01
CA ASN A 139 -6.21 -4.55 -4.87
C ASN A 139 -5.95 -3.37 -5.81
N LEU A 140 -6.98 -2.80 -6.44
CA LEU A 140 -6.84 -1.67 -7.35
C LEU A 140 -6.42 -0.39 -6.62
N ALA A 141 -7.05 -0.07 -5.49
CA ALA A 141 -6.71 1.12 -4.70
C ALA A 141 -5.25 1.09 -4.25
N ASN A 142 -4.77 -0.07 -3.77
CA ASN A 142 -3.37 -0.21 -3.37
C ASN A 142 -2.41 -0.22 -4.55
N LEU A 143 -2.78 -0.85 -5.67
CA LEU A 143 -1.95 -0.82 -6.88
C LEU A 143 -1.77 0.61 -7.38
N LYS A 144 -2.87 1.38 -7.45
CA LYS A 144 -2.88 2.80 -7.82
C LYS A 144 -2.01 3.61 -6.86
N PHE A 145 -2.29 3.51 -5.56
CA PHE A 145 -1.55 4.22 -4.53
C PHE A 145 -0.04 3.96 -4.56
N ILE A 146 0.40 2.70 -4.62
CA ILE A 146 1.84 2.39 -4.61
C ILE A 146 2.52 2.85 -5.91
N THR A 147 1.84 2.68 -7.05
CA THR A 147 2.35 3.11 -8.36
C THR A 147 2.52 4.63 -8.40
N GLU A 148 1.52 5.38 -7.93
CA GLU A 148 1.49 6.84 -7.99
C GLU A 148 2.35 7.49 -6.90
N SER A 149 2.27 7.04 -5.65
CA SER A 149 3.02 7.64 -4.54
C SER A 149 4.53 7.46 -4.66
N GLN A 150 4.98 6.43 -5.38
CA GLN A 150 6.40 6.14 -5.55
C GLN A 150 6.87 6.35 -6.99
N ASP A 151 6.02 6.71 -7.97
CA ASP A 151 6.40 6.64 -9.40
C ASP A 151 7.06 5.30 -9.75
N TYR A 152 6.40 4.20 -9.37
CA TYR A 152 6.95 2.85 -9.48
C TYR A 152 6.16 2.01 -10.49
N SER A 153 6.84 1.08 -11.15
CA SER A 153 6.23 0.27 -12.20
C SER A 153 5.07 -0.60 -11.67
N LEU A 154 3.87 -0.39 -12.23
CA LEU A 154 2.69 -1.20 -11.89
C LEU A 154 2.94 -2.71 -12.06
N TYR A 155 3.66 -3.11 -13.12
CA TYR A 155 3.95 -4.52 -13.41
C TYR A 155 4.76 -5.18 -12.30
N ARG A 156 5.65 -4.41 -11.66
CA ARG A 156 6.43 -4.91 -10.52
C ARG A 156 5.58 -5.04 -9.27
N VAL A 157 4.68 -4.09 -9.02
CA VAL A 157 3.71 -4.17 -7.90
C VAL A 157 2.82 -5.40 -8.06
N VAL A 158 2.26 -5.60 -9.25
CA VAL A 158 1.48 -6.78 -9.61
C VAL A 158 2.27 -8.07 -9.39
N ALA A 159 3.50 -8.17 -9.92
CA ALA A 159 4.34 -9.36 -9.75
C ALA A 159 4.71 -9.64 -8.28
N MET A 160 4.83 -8.61 -7.43
CA MET A 160 5.05 -8.80 -6.00
C MET A 160 3.77 -9.29 -5.30
N ARG A 161 2.61 -8.77 -5.70
CA ARG A 161 1.31 -9.19 -5.17
C ARG A 161 0.96 -10.62 -5.55
N ASP A 162 1.23 -11.03 -6.79
CA ASP A 162 1.03 -12.40 -7.28
C ASP A 162 1.88 -13.44 -6.52
N LYS A 163 3.00 -13.00 -5.93
CA LYS A 163 3.83 -13.84 -5.03
C LYS A 163 3.29 -13.93 -3.60
N GLY A 164 2.10 -13.40 -3.34
CA GLY A 164 1.44 -13.44 -2.03
C GLY A 164 1.88 -12.35 -1.05
N ARG A 165 2.64 -11.33 -1.48
CA ARG A 165 3.05 -10.24 -0.59
C ARG A 165 1.86 -9.34 -0.23
N GLY A 166 1.84 -8.87 1.02
CA GLY A 166 0.89 -7.85 1.48
C GLY A 166 1.29 -6.44 1.06
N PHE A 167 0.34 -5.51 0.95
CA PHE A 167 0.61 -4.17 0.41
C PHE A 167 1.58 -3.33 1.24
N THR A 168 1.57 -3.46 2.56
CA THR A 168 2.55 -2.81 3.44
C THR A 168 3.97 -3.30 3.17
N GLN A 169 4.14 -4.62 3.01
CA GLN A 169 5.42 -5.24 2.65
C GLN A 169 5.88 -4.81 1.25
N ILE A 170 4.97 -4.79 0.27
CA ILE A 170 5.26 -4.34 -1.09
C ILE A 170 5.74 -2.89 -1.07
N HIS A 171 5.01 -2.00 -0.39
CA HIS A 171 5.38 -0.60 -0.27
C HIS A 171 6.77 -0.43 0.36
N GLN A 172 7.05 -1.11 1.48
CA GLN A 172 8.35 -1.05 2.15
C GLN A 172 9.49 -1.50 1.21
N GLU A 173 9.29 -2.56 0.44
CA GLU A 173 10.27 -3.05 -0.53
C GLU A 173 10.51 -2.03 -1.66
N VAL A 174 9.44 -1.41 -2.18
CA VAL A 174 9.55 -0.35 -3.19
C VAL A 174 10.38 0.83 -2.65
N CYS A 175 10.06 1.34 -1.46
CA CYS A 175 10.80 2.43 -0.85
C CYS A 175 12.28 2.08 -0.64
N ASN A 176 12.58 0.85 -0.22
CA ASN A 176 13.95 0.37 -0.05
C ASN A 176 14.71 0.33 -1.40
N LEU A 177 14.07 -0.19 -2.46
CA LEU A 177 14.66 -0.27 -3.79
C LEU A 177 14.99 1.11 -4.36
N GLN A 178 14.10 2.08 -4.17
CA GLN A 178 14.30 3.45 -4.65
C GLN A 178 15.40 4.19 -3.89
N ARG A 179 15.44 4.06 -2.56
CA ARG A 179 16.54 4.61 -1.74
C ARG A 179 17.90 4.05 -2.17
N ASN A 180 17.97 2.74 -2.42
CA ASN A 180 19.20 2.10 -2.89
C ASN A 180 19.62 2.56 -4.29
N ARG A 181 18.66 2.81 -5.18
CA ARG A 181 18.93 3.37 -6.51
C ARG A 181 19.50 4.79 -6.40
N ALA A 182 18.85 5.66 -5.63
CA ALA A 182 19.33 7.03 -5.41
C ALA A 182 20.74 7.08 -4.80
N ALA A 183 21.04 6.20 -3.84
CA ALA A 183 22.37 6.11 -3.25
C ALA A 183 23.44 5.72 -4.28
N ARG A 184 23.15 4.77 -5.18
CA ARG A 184 24.06 4.35 -6.26
C ARG A 184 24.31 5.47 -7.26
N ASP A 185 23.26 6.16 -7.67
CA ASP A 185 23.35 7.25 -8.64
C ASP A 185 24.20 8.40 -8.06
N ASN A 186 24.02 8.74 -6.78
CA ASN A 186 24.83 9.75 -6.09
C ASN A 186 26.33 9.36 -6.01
N THR A 187 26.64 8.10 -5.74
CA THR A 187 28.04 7.63 -5.72
C THR A 187 28.69 7.64 -7.10
N ALA A 188 27.91 7.42 -8.17
CA ALA A 188 28.41 7.49 -9.53
C ALA A 188 28.70 8.94 -9.96
N THR A 189 27.93 9.92 -9.49
CA THR A 189 28.15 11.35 -9.77
C THR A 189 29.29 11.95 -8.95
N ALA A 190 29.53 11.49 -7.72
CA ALA A 190 30.61 12.00 -6.86
C ALA A 190 32.02 11.48 -7.21
N GLY A 191 32.12 10.53 -8.14
CA GLY A 191 33.39 9.94 -8.59
C GLY A 191 34.03 10.60 -9.81
N PHE A 192 33.55 11.78 -10.24
CA PHE A 192 34.08 12.57 -11.36
C PHE A 192 34.59 13.93 -10.88
#